data_AF-A0A8T5KXT7-F1
#
_entry.id   AF-A0A8T5KXT7-F1
#
_cell.length_a   1.000
_cell.length_b   1.000
_cell.length_c   1.000
_cell.angle_alpha   90.00
_cell.angle_beta   90.00
_cell.angle_gamma   90.00
#
_symmetry.space_group_name_H-M   'P 1'
#
loop_
_entity.id
_entity.type
_entity.pdbx_description
1 polymer ?
#
loop_
_entity_poly.entity_id
_entity_poly.type
_entity_poly.pdbx_seq_one_letter_code
_entity_poly.pdbx_strand_id
1 'polypeptide(L)'
;MRRIISKERKEEKKKRNMLIASFFMLFVLVFGTVGYGFLSSSRTDSNTDETSQDGVRYTGSRWVATVNDRDFYFLNSPESVENISVETSFFLNSYAGLPLYLISDNSAVNSEIAATLGQFTTRVQEACYGPCDKDLPEKNCSENLIIWKDSPISQVYQEENCIFIEGDMRAVDAFLYNLLEIN
;
A
#
# COMPACT_ATOMS: atom_id res chain seq x y z
N MET A 1 -16.97 68.28 12.48
CA MET A 1 -16.80 68.41 13.95
C MET A 1 -16.52 67.04 14.55
N ARG A 2 -15.38 66.85 15.24
CA ARG A 2 -15.04 65.56 15.88
C ARG A 2 -15.82 65.41 17.19
N ARG A 3 -16.55 64.30 17.37
CA ARG A 3 -17.24 63.98 18.63
C ARG A 3 -16.21 63.71 19.73
N ILE A 4 -16.19 64.55 20.76
CA ILE A 4 -15.34 64.40 21.93
C ILE A 4 -15.96 63.28 22.78
N ILE A 5 -15.33 62.11 22.78
CA ILE A 5 -15.75 60.97 23.59
C ILE A 5 -15.07 61.08 24.96
N SER A 6 -15.86 61.08 26.03
CA SER A 6 -15.39 61.05 27.42
C SER A 6 -14.42 59.87 27.65
N LYS A 7 -13.34 60.12 28.41
CA LYS A 7 -12.30 59.12 28.74
C LYS A 7 -12.90 57.87 29.39
N GLU A 8 -13.91 58.04 30.23
CA GLU A 8 -14.60 56.97 30.95
C GLU A 8 -15.31 56.00 29.98
N ARG A 9 -16.04 56.53 28.99
CA ARG A 9 -16.69 55.72 27.94
C ARG A 9 -15.69 55.00 27.03
N LYS A 10 -14.43 55.46 26.93
CA LYS A 10 -13.38 54.79 26.17
C LYS A 10 -12.83 53.58 26.93
N GLU A 11 -12.76 53.67 28.26
CA GLU A 11 -12.31 52.58 29.12
C GLU A 11 -13.35 51.47 29.26
N GLU A 12 -14.64 51.81 29.41
CA GLU A 12 -15.72 50.81 29.43
C GLU A 12 -15.80 50.02 28.12
N LYS A 13 -15.65 50.71 26.97
CA LYS A 13 -15.59 50.05 25.66
C LYS A 13 -14.37 49.14 25.52
N LYS A 14 -13.21 49.55 26.04
CA LYS A 14 -12.01 48.71 26.05
C LYS A 14 -12.19 47.47 26.93
N LYS A 15 -12.75 47.61 28.14
CA LYS A 15 -13.04 46.48 29.04
C LYS A 15 -14.00 45.49 28.39
N ARG A 16 -15.07 45.96 27.74
CA ARG A 16 -16.03 45.10 27.03
C ARG A 16 -15.40 44.38 25.84
N ASN A 17 -14.62 45.08 25.02
CA ASN A 17 -13.96 44.46 23.86
C ASN A 17 -12.88 43.44 24.29
N MET A 18 -12.16 43.70 25.38
CA MET A 18 -11.18 42.77 25.94
C MET A 18 -11.83 41.50 26.48
N LEU A 19 -13.00 41.63 27.13
CA LEU A 19 -13.77 40.49 27.63
C LEU A 19 -14.32 39.63 26.48
N ILE A 20 -14.85 40.27 25.43
CA ILE A 20 -15.32 39.57 24.23
C ILE A 20 -14.17 38.84 23.52
N ALA A 21 -13.01 39.47 23.38
CA ALA A 21 -11.84 38.85 22.77
C ALA A 21 -11.33 37.64 23.58
N SER A 22 -11.33 37.74 24.91
CA SER A 22 -10.93 36.64 25.80
C SER A 22 -11.91 35.46 25.69
N PHE A 23 -13.21 35.73 25.61
CA PHE A 23 -14.23 34.68 25.44
C PHE A 23 -14.10 34.00 24.08
N PHE A 24 -13.88 34.77 23.01
CA PHE A 24 -13.72 34.22 21.67
C PHE A 24 -12.50 33.29 21.56
N MET A 25 -11.36 33.67 22.16
CA MET A 25 -10.17 32.80 22.19
C MET A 25 -10.43 31.49 22.93
N LEU A 26 -11.14 31.53 24.06
CA LEU A 26 -11.51 30.31 24.80
C LEU A 26 -12.44 29.40 23.97
N PHE A 27 -13.40 30.00 23.26
CA PHE A 27 -14.32 29.27 22.40
C PHE A 27 -13.58 28.52 21.28
N VAL A 28 -12.62 29.16 20.61
CA VAL A 28 -11.82 28.53 19.54
C VAL A 28 -11.02 27.33 20.07
N LEU A 29 -10.44 27.43 21.26
CA LEU A 29 -9.67 26.33 21.87
C LEU A 29 -10.55 25.12 22.22
N VAL A 30 -11.76 25.35 22.74
CA VAL A 30 -12.68 24.27 23.12
C VAL A 30 -13.32 23.61 21.90
N PHE A 31 -13.74 24.39 20.90
CA PHE A 31 -14.34 23.83 19.68
C PHE A 31 -13.31 23.13 18.79
N GLY A 32 -12.04 23.57 18.82
CA GLY A 32 -10.95 22.91 18.11
C GLY A 32 -10.69 21.47 18.58
N THR A 33 -10.84 21.18 19.88
CA THR A 33 -10.61 19.83 20.42
C THR A 33 -11.81 18.91 20.23
N VAL A 34 -13.04 19.43 20.32
CA VAL A 34 -14.27 18.63 20.13
C VAL A 34 -14.45 18.20 18.67
N GLY A 35 -13.99 19.01 17.69
CA GLY A 35 -14.07 18.67 16.27
C GLY A 35 -13.28 17.40 15.87
N TYR A 36 -12.15 17.13 16.53
CA TYR A 36 -11.35 15.94 16.26
C TYR A 36 -12.01 14.64 16.75
N GLY A 37 -12.87 14.70 17.78
CA GLY A 37 -13.56 13.51 18.32
C GLY A 37 -14.74 13.02 17.49
N PHE A 38 -15.32 13.88 16.64
CA PHE A 38 -16.46 13.51 15.78
C PHE A 38 -16.00 12.98 14.41
N LEU A 39 -14.81 13.37 13.93
CA LEU A 39 -14.24 12.83 12.69
C LEU A 39 -13.79 11.36 12.83
N SER A 40 -13.59 10.87 14.05
CA SER A 40 -13.19 9.48 14.30
C SER A 40 -14.37 8.51 14.42
N SER A 41 -15.63 8.96 14.38
CA SER A 41 -16.81 8.07 14.56
C SER A 41 -17.61 7.81 13.28
N SER A 42 -17.05 8.07 12.11
CA SER A 42 -17.68 7.79 10.81
C SER A 42 -17.00 6.65 10.05
N ARG A 43 -16.52 5.63 10.75
CA ARG A 43 -16.37 4.29 10.14
C ARG A 43 -17.68 3.56 10.39
N THR A 44 -18.65 3.80 9.51
CA THR A 44 -19.82 2.95 9.41
C THR A 44 -19.36 1.66 8.74
N ASP A 45 -19.16 0.64 9.55
CA ASP A 45 -19.05 -0.76 9.12
C ASP A 45 -20.37 -1.16 8.46
N SER A 46 -20.43 -0.98 7.14
CA SER A 46 -21.41 -1.70 6.32
C SER A 46 -20.84 -3.08 6.07
N ASN A 47 -21.10 -3.99 7.02
CA ASN A 47 -21.03 -5.42 6.82
C ASN A 47 -21.82 -5.80 5.56
N THR A 48 -21.11 -6.00 4.48
CA THR A 48 -21.43 -7.04 3.51
C THR A 48 -20.22 -7.94 3.50
N ASP A 49 -20.11 -8.76 4.56
CA ASP A 49 -19.26 -9.94 4.53
C ASP A 49 -19.87 -10.86 3.45
N GLU A 50 -19.49 -10.61 2.20
CA GLU A 50 -19.35 -11.69 1.24
C GLU A 50 -18.14 -12.49 1.72
N THR A 51 -18.44 -13.46 2.58
CA THR A 51 -17.50 -14.48 3.04
C THR A 51 -17.00 -15.25 1.83
N SER A 52 -15.93 -14.79 1.19
CA SER A 52 -15.19 -15.60 0.23
C SER A 52 -14.39 -16.65 0.98
N GLN A 53 -14.38 -17.85 0.39
CA GLN A 53 -13.51 -18.96 0.76
C GLN A 53 -12.07 -18.44 0.95
N ASP A 54 -11.39 -18.96 1.97
CA ASP A 54 -9.93 -18.83 2.13
C ASP A 54 -9.36 -17.44 2.47
N GLY A 55 -10.17 -16.53 3.02
CA GLY A 55 -9.65 -15.32 3.71
C GLY A 55 -9.26 -14.18 2.77
N VAL A 56 -9.66 -14.25 1.51
CA VAL A 56 -9.62 -13.14 0.55
C VAL A 56 -10.97 -12.44 0.56
N ARG A 57 -11.04 -11.12 0.36
CA ARG A 57 -12.29 -10.33 0.24
C ARG A 57 -12.15 -9.21 -0.78
N TYR A 58 -13.21 -8.88 -1.50
CA TYR A 58 -13.18 -7.76 -2.46
C TYR A 58 -13.55 -6.42 -1.80
N THR A 59 -12.78 -5.36 -2.03
CA THR A 59 -13.00 -4.03 -1.42
C THR A 59 -13.47 -2.96 -2.41
N GLY A 60 -14.04 -3.38 -3.55
CA GLY A 60 -14.57 -2.48 -4.58
C GLY A 60 -13.58 -2.06 -5.66
N SER A 61 -12.26 -2.19 -5.40
CA SER A 61 -11.21 -1.92 -6.39
C SER A 61 -10.09 -2.95 -6.41
N ARG A 62 -9.87 -3.66 -5.30
CA ARG A 62 -8.82 -4.66 -5.13
C ARG A 62 -9.33 -5.83 -4.30
N TRP A 63 -8.75 -6.99 -4.56
CA TRP A 63 -8.87 -8.18 -3.73
C TRP A 63 -7.92 -8.06 -2.55
N VAL A 64 -8.39 -8.38 -1.36
CA VAL A 64 -7.63 -8.22 -0.12
C VAL A 64 -7.51 -9.55 0.57
N ALA A 65 -6.29 -10.08 0.67
CA ALA A 65 -6.02 -11.26 1.47
C ALA A 65 -5.41 -10.86 2.81
N THR A 66 -5.85 -11.51 3.89
CA THR A 66 -5.30 -11.26 5.23
C THR A 66 -4.43 -12.42 5.66
N VAL A 67 -3.11 -12.20 5.76
CA VAL A 67 -2.14 -13.22 6.20
C VAL A 67 -1.35 -12.67 7.38
N ASN A 68 -1.40 -13.37 8.53
CA ASN A 68 -0.74 -12.95 9.78
C ASN A 68 -1.08 -11.50 10.19
N ASP A 69 -2.37 -11.16 10.21
CA ASP A 69 -2.90 -9.81 10.54
C ASP A 69 -2.40 -8.68 9.61
N ARG A 70 -1.97 -9.02 8.40
CA ARG A 70 -1.58 -8.04 7.37
C ARG A 70 -2.43 -8.19 6.12
N ASP A 71 -2.87 -7.05 5.61
CA ASP A 71 -3.66 -6.96 4.38
C ASP A 71 -2.72 -6.87 3.17
N PHE A 72 -2.97 -7.73 2.19
CA PHE A 72 -2.32 -7.76 0.89
C PHE A 72 -3.34 -7.44 -0.19
N TYR A 73 -2.98 -6.58 -1.13
CA TYR A 73 -3.91 -6.08 -2.14
C TYR A 73 -3.52 -6.58 -3.51
N PHE A 74 -4.46 -7.21 -4.22
CA PHE A 74 -4.29 -7.79 -5.55
C PHE A 74 -5.27 -7.17 -6.55
N LEU A 75 -4.89 -7.19 -7.82
CA LEU A 75 -5.76 -6.74 -8.91
C LEU A 75 -6.75 -7.82 -9.33
N ASN A 76 -6.32 -9.07 -9.31
CA ASN A 76 -7.07 -10.23 -9.80
C ASN A 76 -7.54 -11.12 -8.63
N SER A 77 -8.66 -11.79 -8.82
CA SER A 77 -9.22 -12.72 -7.83
C SER A 77 -8.46 -14.05 -7.86
N PRO A 78 -8.42 -14.83 -6.77
CA PRO A 78 -7.83 -16.17 -6.77
C PRO A 78 -8.39 -17.07 -7.88
N GLU A 79 -9.71 -17.04 -8.10
CA GLU A 79 -10.37 -17.86 -9.12
C GLU A 79 -9.97 -17.45 -10.56
N SER A 80 -9.68 -16.17 -10.77
CA SER A 80 -9.27 -15.68 -12.08
C SER A 80 -7.85 -16.09 -12.47
N VAL A 81 -7.05 -16.55 -11.50
CA VAL A 81 -5.65 -16.94 -11.67
C VAL A 81 -5.40 -18.44 -11.44
N GLU A 82 -6.40 -19.21 -11.03
CA GLU A 82 -6.32 -20.64 -10.72
C GLU A 82 -5.71 -21.50 -11.84
N ASN A 83 -5.92 -21.10 -13.11
CA ASN A 83 -5.42 -21.84 -14.28
C ASN A 83 -3.96 -21.53 -14.65
N ILE A 84 -3.27 -20.68 -13.89
CA ILE A 84 -1.88 -20.31 -14.16
C ILE A 84 -0.96 -21.28 -13.41
N SER A 85 -0.10 -21.98 -14.14
CA SER A 85 0.87 -22.90 -13.52
C SER A 85 1.92 -22.13 -12.74
N VAL A 86 2.11 -22.49 -11.46
CA VAL A 86 3.11 -21.90 -10.57
C VAL A 86 4.02 -23.00 -10.03
N GLU A 87 5.18 -23.14 -10.66
CA GLU A 87 6.19 -24.17 -10.35
C GLU A 87 7.38 -23.53 -9.63
N THR A 88 7.20 -23.25 -8.34
CA THR A 88 8.24 -22.68 -7.48
C THR A 88 8.34 -23.42 -6.15
N SER A 89 9.55 -23.50 -5.62
CA SER A 89 9.88 -24.02 -4.30
C SER A 89 10.12 -22.91 -3.28
N PHE A 90 10.02 -21.65 -3.68
CA PHE A 90 10.22 -20.51 -2.80
C PHE A 90 8.97 -20.21 -2.00
N PHE A 91 9.17 -19.93 -0.71
CA PHE A 91 8.14 -19.50 0.21
C PHE A 91 8.44 -18.07 0.65
N LEU A 92 7.49 -17.43 1.33
CA LEU A 92 7.66 -16.06 1.84
C LEU A 92 8.96 -15.86 2.64
N ASN A 93 9.34 -16.87 3.43
CA ASN A 93 10.57 -16.87 4.22
C ASN A 93 11.86 -16.90 3.38
N SER A 94 11.82 -17.37 2.12
CA SER A 94 12.97 -17.35 1.21
C SER A 94 13.44 -15.92 0.89
N TYR A 95 12.56 -14.92 1.08
CA TYR A 95 12.86 -13.51 0.86
C TYR A 95 13.18 -12.74 2.14
N ALA A 96 12.98 -13.36 3.32
CA ALA A 96 13.07 -12.68 4.60
C ALA A 96 14.51 -12.18 4.87
N GLY A 97 14.65 -10.86 5.05
CA GLY A 97 15.94 -10.26 5.39
C GLY A 97 16.97 -10.22 4.25
N LEU A 98 16.57 -10.59 3.03
CA LEU A 98 17.44 -10.58 1.84
C LEU A 98 17.06 -9.43 0.89
N PRO A 99 18.01 -8.88 0.11
CA PRO A 99 17.65 -7.95 -0.96
C PRO A 99 16.91 -8.70 -2.07
N LEU A 100 15.86 -8.09 -2.62
CA LEU A 100 15.15 -8.59 -3.78
C LEU A 100 15.50 -7.74 -5.00
N TYR A 101 15.99 -8.40 -6.04
CA TYR A 101 16.22 -7.76 -7.34
C TYR A 101 15.05 -8.07 -8.27
N LEU A 102 14.63 -7.05 -9.03
CA LEU A 102 13.47 -7.15 -9.89
C LEU A 102 13.80 -6.68 -11.31
N ILE A 103 13.37 -7.45 -12.30
CA ILE A 103 13.61 -7.16 -13.71
C ILE A 103 12.27 -7.17 -14.43
N SER A 104 11.85 -6.00 -14.90
CA SER A 104 10.58 -5.82 -15.59
C SER A 104 10.56 -4.45 -16.24
N ASP A 105 10.06 -4.40 -17.48
CA ASP A 105 9.83 -3.14 -18.20
C ASP A 105 8.45 -2.53 -17.85
N ASN A 106 7.66 -3.20 -17.00
CA ASN A 106 6.33 -2.76 -16.58
C ASN A 106 6.32 -2.26 -15.13
N SER A 107 6.18 -0.94 -14.96
CA SER A 107 6.13 -0.30 -13.64
C SER A 107 5.00 -0.80 -12.71
N ALA A 108 3.88 -1.28 -13.26
CA ALA A 108 2.78 -1.83 -12.46
C ALA A 108 3.19 -3.16 -11.82
N VAL A 109 3.90 -4.02 -12.56
CA VAL A 109 4.46 -5.28 -12.05
C VAL A 109 5.45 -4.98 -10.92
N ASN A 110 6.35 -4.02 -11.13
CA ASN A 110 7.36 -3.63 -10.14
C ASN A 110 6.67 -3.19 -8.84
N SER A 111 5.62 -2.37 -8.98
CA SER A 111 4.87 -1.83 -7.85
C SER A 111 4.12 -2.91 -7.08
N GLU A 112 3.48 -3.86 -7.77
CA GLU A 112 2.70 -4.94 -7.13
C GLU A 112 3.60 -5.90 -6.35
N ILE A 113 4.71 -6.33 -6.97
CA ILE A 113 5.69 -7.21 -6.33
C ILE A 113 6.38 -6.47 -5.17
N ALA A 114 6.77 -5.21 -5.36
CA ALA A 114 7.41 -4.42 -4.31
C ALA A 114 6.47 -4.14 -3.13
N ALA A 115 5.18 -3.86 -3.38
CA ALA A 115 4.19 -3.65 -2.33
C ALA A 115 3.99 -4.91 -1.48
N THR A 116 4.06 -6.09 -2.11
CA THR A 116 3.84 -7.37 -1.44
C THR A 116 5.08 -7.90 -0.74
N LEU A 117 6.22 -7.96 -1.43
CA LEU A 117 7.47 -8.55 -0.92
C LEU A 117 8.38 -7.54 -0.22
N GLY A 118 8.19 -6.24 -0.46
CA GLY A 118 8.98 -5.17 0.16
C GLY A 118 8.90 -5.14 1.69
N GLN A 119 7.84 -5.70 2.27
CA GLN A 119 7.67 -5.82 3.72
C GLN A 119 8.40 -7.03 4.34
N PHE A 120 8.92 -7.95 3.54
CA PHE A 120 9.70 -9.13 4.00
C PHE A 120 11.19 -9.00 3.65
N THR A 121 11.49 -8.28 2.57
CA THR A 121 12.85 -8.07 2.07
C THR A 121 13.52 -6.88 2.77
N THR A 122 14.85 -6.80 2.71
CA THR A 122 15.57 -5.61 3.23
C THR A 122 15.41 -4.40 2.31
N ARG A 123 15.31 -4.66 1.00
CA ARG A 123 15.06 -3.68 -0.06
C ARG A 123 14.60 -4.38 -1.32
N VAL A 124 13.84 -3.67 -2.14
CA VAL A 124 13.51 -4.06 -3.52
C VAL A 124 14.26 -3.11 -4.45
N GLN A 125 15.00 -3.65 -5.42
CA GLN A 125 15.83 -2.87 -6.33
C GLN A 125 15.70 -3.40 -7.77
N GLU A 126 15.52 -2.50 -8.73
CA GLU A 126 15.56 -2.88 -10.14
C GLU A 126 16.98 -3.33 -10.56
N ALA A 127 17.05 -4.32 -11.43
CA ALA A 127 18.30 -4.91 -11.89
C ALA A 127 18.26 -5.26 -13.38
N CYS A 128 19.40 -5.69 -13.90
CA CYS A 128 19.54 -6.27 -15.23
C CYS A 128 19.89 -7.75 -15.16
N TYR A 129 19.42 -8.54 -16.12
CA TYR A 129 19.74 -9.96 -16.23
C TYR A 129 20.92 -10.09 -17.18
N GLY A 130 22.13 -10.17 -16.62
CA GLY A 130 23.36 -10.03 -17.39
C GLY A 130 23.68 -8.57 -17.80
N PRO A 131 24.59 -8.38 -18.76
CA PRO A 131 25.08 -7.06 -19.16
C PRO A 131 23.98 -6.17 -19.72
N CYS A 132 23.92 -4.91 -19.30
CA CYS A 132 22.95 -3.94 -19.82
C CYS A 132 23.52 -2.51 -19.90
N ASP A 133 22.91 -1.69 -20.75
CA ASP A 133 23.32 -0.29 -20.95
C ASP A 133 22.82 0.66 -19.85
N LYS A 134 21.91 0.19 -18.99
CA LYS A 134 21.33 0.98 -17.89
C LYS A 134 22.32 0.99 -16.72
N ASP A 135 22.36 2.10 -15.97
CA ASP A 135 23.12 2.19 -14.71
C ASP A 135 22.37 1.45 -13.58
N LEU A 136 22.19 0.14 -13.77
CA LEU A 136 21.52 -0.79 -12.87
C LEU A 136 22.46 -1.93 -12.51
N PRO A 137 22.30 -2.55 -11.33
CA PRO A 137 23.12 -3.70 -10.97
C PRO A 137 22.85 -4.88 -11.91
N GLU A 138 23.92 -5.41 -12.49
CA GLU A 138 23.88 -6.66 -13.27
C GLU A 138 23.76 -7.85 -12.31
N LYS A 139 22.77 -8.71 -12.56
CA LYS A 139 22.43 -9.86 -11.72
C LYS A 139 22.28 -11.13 -12.55
N ASN A 140 22.43 -12.25 -11.85
CA ASN A 140 22.21 -13.61 -12.32
C ASN A 140 21.40 -14.37 -11.26
N CYS A 141 21.16 -15.66 -11.47
CA CYS A 141 20.36 -16.51 -10.55
C CYS A 141 21.12 -16.97 -9.28
N SER A 142 22.29 -16.39 -8.98
CA SER A 142 22.99 -16.63 -7.71
C SER A 142 22.40 -15.83 -6.53
N GLU A 143 21.58 -14.81 -6.81
CA GLU A 143 20.88 -13.98 -5.81
C GLU A 143 19.36 -14.05 -6.02
N ASN A 144 18.60 -13.53 -5.06
CA ASN A 144 17.13 -13.46 -5.15
C ASN A 144 16.70 -12.50 -6.26
N LEU A 145 16.28 -13.05 -7.38
CA LEU A 145 15.96 -12.32 -8.59
C LEU A 145 14.58 -12.73 -9.11
N ILE A 146 13.71 -11.75 -9.33
CA ILE A 146 12.42 -11.97 -10.00
C ILE A 146 12.48 -11.31 -11.38
N ILE A 147 12.17 -12.08 -12.40
CA ILE A 147 12.21 -11.66 -13.80
C ILE A 147 10.80 -11.79 -14.34
N TRP A 148 10.20 -10.66 -14.73
CA TRP A 148 8.92 -10.66 -15.41
C TRP A 148 9.10 -10.35 -16.90
N LYS A 149 8.36 -11.07 -17.74
CA LYS A 149 8.31 -10.86 -19.18
C LYS A 149 6.87 -10.93 -19.67
N ASP A 150 6.49 -9.96 -20.49
CA ASP A 150 5.21 -10.02 -21.20
C ASP A 150 5.20 -11.22 -22.15
N SER A 151 4.15 -12.03 -22.09
CA SER A 151 4.01 -13.27 -22.84
C SER A 151 2.54 -13.62 -23.05
N PRO A 152 2.15 -14.22 -24.18
CA PRO A 152 0.81 -14.76 -24.36
C PRO A 152 0.54 -16.00 -23.47
N ILE A 153 1.60 -16.62 -22.94
CA ILE A 153 1.51 -17.77 -22.04
C ILE A 153 1.70 -17.26 -20.62
N SER A 154 0.74 -17.58 -19.74
CA SER A 154 0.83 -17.25 -18.31
C SER A 154 1.39 -18.44 -17.55
N GLN A 155 2.60 -18.30 -17.02
CA GLN A 155 3.26 -19.32 -16.23
C GLN A 155 4.30 -18.69 -15.30
N VAL A 156 4.53 -19.37 -14.18
CA VAL A 156 5.56 -18.99 -13.21
C VAL A 156 6.41 -20.21 -12.96
N TYR A 157 7.72 -20.07 -13.12
CA TYR A 157 8.67 -21.15 -12.89
C TYR A 157 9.93 -20.63 -12.22
N GLN A 158 10.66 -21.55 -11.58
CA GLN A 158 11.90 -21.26 -10.89
C GLN A 158 13.09 -21.93 -11.60
N GLU A 159 14.17 -21.17 -11.77
CA GLU A 159 15.49 -21.74 -12.10
C GLU A 159 16.51 -21.22 -11.09
N GLU A 160 17.13 -22.12 -10.32
CA GLU A 160 18.03 -21.77 -9.21
C GLU A 160 17.37 -20.79 -8.22
N ASN A 161 17.91 -19.58 -8.02
CA ASN A 161 17.28 -18.53 -7.19
C ASN A 161 16.52 -17.47 -8.00
N CYS A 162 16.34 -17.69 -9.31
CA CYS A 162 15.49 -16.86 -10.14
C CYS A 162 14.05 -17.37 -10.16
N ILE A 163 13.11 -16.45 -10.04
CA ILE A 163 11.71 -16.69 -10.41
C ILE A 163 11.44 -15.99 -11.72
N PHE A 164 10.92 -16.74 -12.68
CA PHE A 164 10.46 -16.25 -13.97
C PHE A 164 8.95 -16.19 -13.95
N ILE A 165 8.41 -15.00 -14.20
CA ILE A 165 6.97 -14.75 -14.33
C ILE A 165 6.74 -14.34 -15.78
N GLU A 166 6.11 -15.21 -16.55
CA GLU A 166 5.73 -14.94 -17.92
C GLU A 166 4.22 -14.73 -17.98
N GLY A 167 3.78 -13.66 -18.63
CA GLY A 167 2.35 -13.39 -18.81
C GLY A 167 1.96 -11.96 -18.45
N ASP A 168 0.65 -11.75 -18.30
CA ASP A 168 0.10 -10.47 -17.85
C ASP A 168 0.10 -10.35 -16.32
N MET A 169 -0.56 -9.31 -15.77
CA MET A 169 -0.65 -9.08 -14.33
C MET A 169 -1.26 -10.26 -13.56
N ARG A 170 -2.05 -11.13 -14.20
CA ARG A 170 -2.62 -12.32 -13.53
C ARG A 170 -1.53 -13.30 -13.13
N ALA A 171 -0.45 -13.43 -13.92
CA ALA A 171 0.67 -14.30 -13.56
C ALA A 171 1.44 -13.79 -12.34
N VAL A 172 1.52 -12.46 -12.18
CA VAL A 172 2.10 -11.83 -10.98
C VAL A 172 1.24 -12.14 -9.77
N ASP A 173 -0.07 -11.92 -9.86
CA ASP A 173 -0.98 -12.20 -8.74
C ASP A 173 -1.00 -13.71 -8.40
N ALA A 174 -0.99 -14.60 -9.39
CA ALA A 174 -0.87 -16.05 -9.20
C ALA A 174 0.38 -16.43 -8.39
N PHE A 175 1.53 -15.86 -8.78
CA PHE A 175 2.78 -16.05 -8.05
C PHE A 175 2.67 -15.59 -6.60
N LEU A 176 2.10 -14.41 -6.35
CA LEU A 176 2.00 -13.84 -5.02
C LEU A 176 1.01 -14.60 -4.13
N TYR A 177 -0.14 -15.04 -4.68
CA TYR A 177 -1.09 -15.90 -3.95
C TYR A 177 -0.44 -17.22 -3.55
N ASN A 178 0.24 -17.90 -4.49
CA ASN A 178 0.96 -19.14 -4.20
C ASN A 178 2.04 -18.94 -3.12
N LEU A 179 2.79 -17.84 -3.18
CA LEU A 179 3.83 -17.52 -2.19
C LEU A 179 3.28 -17.27 -0.78
N LEU A 180 2.05 -16.74 -0.71
CA LEU A 180 1.33 -16.48 0.53
C LEU A 180 0.48 -17.67 1.01
N GLU A 181 0.55 -18.80 0.30
CA GLU A 181 -0.22 -20.02 0.58
C GLU A 181 -1.74 -19.79 0.57
N ILE A 182 -2.20 -18.90 -0.32
CA ILE A 182 -3.62 -18.65 -0.59
C ILE A 182 -4.01 -19.46 -1.83
N ASN A 183 -4.93 -20.42 -1.67
CA ASN A 183 -5.46 -21.26 -2.74
C ASN A 183 -6.88 -20.85 -3.10
#